data_AF-A0A034VFK2-F1
#
_entry.id   AF-A0A034VFK2-F1
#
_cell.length_a   1.000
_cell.length_b   1.000
_cell.length_c   1.000
_cell.angle_alpha   90.00
_cell.angle_beta   90.00
_cell.angle_gamma   90.00
#
_symmetry.space_group_name_H-M   'P 1'
#
loop_
_entity.id
_entity.type
_entity.pdbx_description
1 polymer ?
#
loop_
_entity_poly.entity_id
_entity_poly.type
_entity_poly.pdbx_seq_one_letter_code
_entity_poly.pdbx_strand_id
1 'polypeptide(L)'
;MNELDSLRQEAESLKNAIRDARKAACDTSLVQAAATLEPIGRIQMRTRRTLRGHLAKIYAMHWGSDSRNLVSASQDGKLIVWDSHTTNKVHAIPLRSSWVMTCA
;
A
#
# COMPACT_ATOMS: atom_id res chain seq x y z
N MET A 1 9.94 37.70 -23.65
CA MET A 1 10.14 36.61 -22.68
C MET A 1 9.13 35.53 -23.05
N ASN A 2 9.58 34.29 -23.24
CA ASN A 2 8.70 33.22 -23.75
C ASN A 2 7.69 32.81 -22.66
N GLU A 3 6.44 32.57 -23.03
CA GLU A 3 5.34 32.19 -22.11
C GLU A 3 5.70 30.92 -21.31
N LEU A 4 6.43 30.00 -21.92
CA LEU A 4 6.96 28.82 -21.25
C LEU A 4 7.93 29.16 -20.11
N ASP A 5 8.76 30.18 -20.28
CA ASP A 5 9.74 30.57 -19.29
C ASP A 5 9.07 31.31 -18.11
N SER A 6 8.03 32.12 -18.38
CA SER A 6 7.24 32.73 -17.31
C SER A 6 6.50 31.69 -16.46
N LEU A 7 5.89 30.68 -17.09
CA LEU A 7 5.21 29.60 -16.37
C LEU A 7 6.17 28.75 -15.54
N ARG A 8 7.40 28.50 -16.05
CA ARG A 8 8.44 27.81 -15.29
C ARG A 8 8.87 28.61 -14.05
N GLN A 9 9.04 29.91 -14.19
CA GLN A 9 9.42 30.79 -13.08
C GLN A 9 8.31 30.88 -12.03
N GLU A 10 7.05 31.00 -12.46
CA GLU A 10 5.89 31.01 -11.58
C GLU A 10 5.77 29.68 -10.81
N ALA A 11 5.92 28.54 -11.48
CA ALA A 11 5.90 27.23 -10.82
C ALA A 11 7.00 27.09 -9.75
N GLU A 12 8.19 27.63 -10.01
CA GLU A 12 9.27 27.60 -9.02
C GLU A 12 9.01 28.54 -7.84
N SER A 13 8.41 29.71 -8.10
CA SER A 13 7.95 30.63 -7.05
C SER A 13 6.91 29.96 -6.13
N LEU A 14 5.90 29.30 -6.72
CA LEU A 14 4.86 28.60 -5.96
C LEU A 14 5.43 27.43 -5.15
N LYS A 15 6.39 26.67 -5.70
CA LYS A 15 7.08 25.61 -4.94
C LYS A 15 7.84 26.16 -3.73
N ASN A 16 8.51 27.31 -3.89
CA ASN A 16 9.22 27.95 -2.79
C ASN A 16 8.24 28.48 -1.73
N ALA A 17 7.14 29.11 -2.13
CA ALA A 17 6.09 29.54 -1.22
C ALA A 17 5.50 28.36 -0.41
N ILE A 18 5.23 27.21 -1.05
CA ILE A 18 4.79 26.00 -0.36
C ILE A 18 5.86 25.48 0.61
N ARG A 19 7.14 25.52 0.22
CA ARG A 19 8.25 25.08 1.09
C ARG A 19 8.36 25.95 2.34
N ASP A 20 8.25 27.27 2.17
CA ASP A 20 8.35 28.22 3.27
C ASP A 20 7.15 28.11 4.21
N ALA A 21 5.93 27.97 3.68
CA ALA A 21 4.72 27.73 4.48
C ALA A 21 4.81 26.42 5.29
N ARG A 22 5.30 25.33 4.68
CA ARG A 22 5.53 24.06 5.39
C ARG A 22 6.56 24.22 6.51
N LYS A 23 7.63 24.98 6.27
CA LYS A 23 8.67 25.24 7.27
C LYS A 23 8.14 26.07 8.43
N ALA A 24 7.33 27.08 8.14
CA ALA A 24 6.71 27.93 9.16
C ALA A 24 5.76 27.13 10.08
N ALA A 25 5.07 26.13 9.56
CA ALA A 25 4.19 25.24 10.33
C ALA A 25 4.92 24.07 11.02
N CYS A 26 6.24 23.90 10.81
CA CYS A 26 7.03 22.79 11.34
C CYS A 26 7.64 23.16 12.71
N ASP A 27 6.79 23.26 13.73
CA ASP A 27 7.15 23.63 15.11
C ASP A 27 7.80 22.49 15.91
N THR A 28 7.49 21.23 15.56
CA THR A 28 8.07 20.04 16.19
C THR A 28 8.26 18.89 15.18
N SER A 29 8.87 17.80 15.64
CA SER A 29 8.99 16.55 14.90
C SER A 29 8.31 15.40 15.64
N LEU A 30 7.85 14.38 14.90
CA LEU A 30 7.28 13.16 15.50
C LEU A 30 8.22 12.53 16.53
N VAL A 31 9.54 12.56 16.29
CA VAL A 31 10.55 12.01 17.19
C VAL A 31 10.61 12.78 18.51
N GLN A 32 10.55 14.12 18.48
CA GLN A 32 10.52 14.94 19.68
C GLN A 32 9.22 14.76 20.47
N ALA A 33 8.08 14.72 19.77
CA ALA A 33 6.77 14.52 20.39
C ALA A 33 6.61 13.15 21.06
N ALA A 34 7.23 12.11 20.48
CA ALA A 34 7.19 10.74 20.99
C ALA A 34 8.34 10.39 21.96
N ALA A 35 9.19 11.35 22.35
CA ALA A 35 10.41 11.07 23.10
C ALA A 35 10.20 10.42 24.48
N THR A 36 9.01 10.58 25.06
CA THR A 36 8.64 10.03 26.36
C THR A 36 7.93 8.68 26.27
N LEU A 37 7.62 8.20 25.06
CA LEU A 37 6.93 6.93 24.87
C LEU A 37 7.88 5.76 25.05
N GLU A 38 7.42 4.73 25.77
CA GLU A 38 8.17 3.49 25.92
C GLU A 38 8.26 2.75 24.58
N PRO A 39 9.42 2.18 24.22
CA PRO A 39 9.56 1.36 23.03
C PRO A 39 8.69 0.09 23.12
N ILE A 40 8.08 -0.31 22.00
CA ILE A 40 7.22 -1.51 21.86
C ILE A 40 7.99 -2.83 22.15
N GLY A 41 9.33 -2.77 22.25
CA GLY A 41 10.17 -3.94 22.46
C GLY A 41 10.25 -4.83 21.21
N ARG A 42 10.75 -6.06 21.38
CA ARG A 42 10.99 -6.98 20.26
C ARG A 42 9.70 -7.67 19.84
N ILE A 43 9.21 -7.37 18.64
CA ILE A 43 8.06 -8.07 18.02
C ILE A 43 8.53 -9.37 17.37
N GLN A 44 8.01 -10.51 17.82
CA GLN A 44 8.30 -11.84 17.25
C GLN A 44 7.08 -12.41 16.51
N MET A 45 7.00 -12.16 15.20
CA MET A 45 5.93 -12.71 14.37
C MET A 45 6.23 -14.17 14.00
N ARG A 46 5.17 -14.99 13.92
CA ARG A 46 5.24 -16.37 13.42
C ARG A 46 4.15 -16.59 12.38
N THR A 47 4.50 -17.26 11.28
CA THR A 47 3.53 -17.64 10.25
C THR A 47 2.45 -18.54 10.86
N ARG A 48 1.18 -18.12 10.78
CA ARG A 48 0.03 -18.90 11.30
C ARG A 48 -0.67 -19.72 10.23
N ARG A 49 -0.61 -19.28 8.97
CA ARG A 49 -1.31 -19.87 7.82
C ARG A 49 -0.45 -19.76 6.57
N THR A 50 -0.56 -20.76 5.70
CA THR A 50 0.05 -20.77 4.36
C THR A 50 -1.04 -21.08 3.35
N LEU A 51 -1.47 -20.08 2.58
CA LEU A 51 -2.54 -20.20 1.60
C LEU A 51 -1.98 -20.77 0.28
N ARG A 52 -2.11 -22.08 0.09
CA ARG A 52 -1.58 -22.78 -1.09
C ARG A 52 -2.63 -22.84 -2.20
N GLY A 53 -2.29 -22.39 -3.41
CA GLY A 53 -3.16 -22.57 -4.57
C GLY A 53 -2.77 -21.84 -5.85
N HIS A 54 -2.08 -20.71 -5.75
CA HIS A 54 -1.57 -20.04 -6.96
C HIS A 54 -0.43 -20.83 -7.60
N LEU A 55 -0.37 -20.79 -8.93
CA LEU A 55 0.61 -21.51 -9.75
C LEU A 55 1.70 -20.59 -10.32
N ALA A 56 1.55 -19.27 -10.14
CA ALA A 56 2.52 -18.28 -10.55
C ALA A 56 2.64 -17.16 -9.50
N LYS A 57 3.43 -16.14 -9.83
CA LYS A 57 3.70 -14.98 -8.96
C LYS A 57 2.43 -14.25 -8.60
N ILE A 58 2.23 -14.02 -7.30
CA ILE A 58 1.17 -13.17 -6.76
C ILE A 58 1.66 -11.72 -6.79
N TYR A 59 0.85 -10.82 -7.34
CA TYR A 59 1.18 -9.39 -7.49
C TYR A 59 0.48 -8.51 -6.46
N ALA A 60 -0.73 -8.86 -6.07
CA ALA A 60 -1.54 -8.08 -5.15
C ALA A 60 -2.41 -8.97 -4.27
N MET A 61 -2.77 -8.43 -3.11
CA MET A 61 -3.78 -8.99 -2.22
C MET A 61 -4.51 -7.86 -1.49
N HIS A 62 -5.75 -8.09 -1.09
CA HIS A 62 -6.53 -7.14 -0.30
C HIS A 62 -7.41 -7.88 0.70
N TRP A 63 -7.43 -7.40 1.94
CA TRP A 63 -8.32 -7.91 2.98
C TRP A 63 -9.72 -7.34 2.79
N GLY A 64 -10.73 -8.19 2.97
CA GLY A 64 -12.10 -7.73 3.17
C GLY A 64 -12.24 -6.97 4.49
N SER A 65 -13.28 -6.15 4.59
CA SER A 65 -13.61 -5.42 5.81
C SER A 65 -14.00 -6.32 6.99
N ASP A 66 -14.28 -7.60 6.73
CA ASP A 66 -14.59 -8.62 7.73
C ASP A 66 -13.37 -9.18 8.48
N SER A 67 -12.14 -8.76 8.10
CA SER A 67 -10.87 -9.26 8.68
C SER A 67 -10.69 -10.78 8.59
N ARG A 68 -11.47 -11.44 7.74
CA ARG A 68 -11.47 -12.90 7.57
C ARG A 68 -11.19 -13.27 6.13
N ASN A 69 -11.87 -12.65 5.19
CA ASN A 69 -11.69 -12.94 3.79
C ASN A 69 -10.61 -12.05 3.20
N LEU A 70 -9.86 -12.59 2.23
CA LEU A 70 -8.95 -11.80 1.42
C LEU A 70 -9.03 -12.24 -0.04
N VAL A 71 -8.76 -11.33 -0.95
CA VAL A 71 -8.54 -11.63 -2.37
C VAL A 71 -7.06 -11.59 -2.68
N SER A 72 -6.58 -12.45 -3.59
CA SER A 72 -5.24 -12.36 -4.17
C SER A 72 -5.27 -12.52 -5.68
N ALA A 73 -4.36 -11.82 -6.36
CA ALA A 73 -4.22 -11.79 -7.82
C ALA A 73 -2.86 -12.34 -8.26
N SER A 74 -2.87 -13.26 -9.23
CA SER A 74 -1.65 -13.91 -9.72
C SER A 74 -1.56 -13.92 -11.24
N GLN A 75 -0.32 -14.00 -11.73
CA GLN A 75 0.01 -14.21 -13.14
C GLN A 75 -0.41 -15.58 -13.69
N ASP A 76 -0.96 -16.46 -12.85
CA ASP A 76 -1.63 -17.69 -13.31
C ASP A 76 -3.01 -17.40 -13.93
N GLY A 77 -3.40 -16.11 -14.00
CA GLY A 77 -4.69 -15.68 -14.54
C GLY A 77 -5.85 -15.97 -13.60
N LYS A 78 -5.61 -16.06 -12.28
CA LYS A 78 -6.65 -16.25 -11.27
C LYS A 78 -6.69 -15.09 -10.27
N LEU A 79 -7.90 -14.68 -9.92
CA LEU A 79 -8.21 -14.08 -8.63
C LEU A 79 -8.73 -15.18 -7.70
N ILE A 80 -8.17 -15.32 -6.51
CA ILE A 80 -8.67 -16.26 -5.51
C ILE A 80 -9.16 -15.49 -4.30
N VAL A 81 -10.39 -15.76 -3.87
CA VAL A 81 -10.92 -15.30 -2.58
C VAL A 81 -10.71 -16.42 -1.56
N TRP A 82 -10.10 -16.10 -0.43
CA TRP A 82 -9.74 -17.04 0.62
C TRP A 82 -10.47 -16.71 1.90
N ASP A 83 -10.82 -17.75 2.66
CA ASP A 83 -11.12 -17.64 4.08
C ASP A 83 -9.82 -17.87 4.86
N SER A 84 -9.29 -16.82 5.50
CA SER A 84 -8.00 -16.87 6.20
C SER A 84 -7.99 -17.79 7.42
N HIS A 85 -9.14 -18.04 8.04
CA HIS A 85 -9.22 -18.82 9.26
C HIS A 85 -9.06 -20.31 8.94
N THR A 86 -9.79 -20.75 7.91
CA THR A 86 -9.88 -22.14 7.46
C THR A 86 -8.89 -22.50 6.34
N THR A 87 -8.28 -21.50 5.70
CA THR A 87 -7.43 -21.61 4.49
C THR A 87 -8.15 -22.08 3.22
N ASN A 88 -9.48 -22.13 3.25
CA ASN A 88 -10.28 -22.56 2.12
C ASN A 88 -10.33 -21.48 1.03
N LYS A 89 -10.37 -21.94 -0.23
CA LYS A 89 -10.66 -21.09 -1.39
C LYS A 89 -12.17 -20.93 -1.48
N VAL A 90 -12.67 -19.75 -1.18
CA VAL A 90 -14.10 -19.41 -1.29
C VAL A 90 -14.46 -19.26 -2.78
N HIS A 91 -13.61 -18.57 -3.54
CA HIS A 91 -13.78 -18.39 -4.99
C HIS A 91 -12.45 -18.51 -5.73
N ALA A 92 -12.51 -18.97 -6.98
CA ALA A 92 -11.39 -18.95 -7.92
C ALA A 92 -11.89 -18.42 -9.27
N ILE A 93 -11.66 -17.14 -9.51
CA ILE A 93 -12.17 -16.39 -10.64
C ILE A 93 -11.11 -16.38 -11.75
N PRO A 94 -11.37 -16.98 -12.92
CA PRO A 94 -10.48 -16.88 -14.06
C PRO A 94 -10.51 -15.47 -14.67
N LEU A 95 -9.34 -14.92 -14.92
CA LEU A 95 -9.14 -13.66 -15.61
C LEU A 95 -8.97 -13.88 -17.11
N ARG A 96 -9.43 -12.92 -17.92
CA ARG A 96 -9.19 -12.93 -19.37
C ARG A 96 -7.73 -12.64 -19.74
N SER A 97 -7.04 -11.90 -18.88
CA SER A 97 -5.61 -11.59 -19.02
C SER A 97 -4.87 -12.11 -17.80
N SER A 98 -3.75 -12.80 -18.04
CA SER A 98 -2.81 -13.18 -16.98
C SER A 98 -2.01 -11.99 -16.43
N TRP A 99 -2.03 -10.85 -17.10
CA TRP A 99 -1.29 -9.65 -16.72
C TRP A 99 -2.08 -8.80 -15.71
N VAL A 100 -2.28 -9.34 -14.52
CA VAL A 100 -2.92 -8.63 -13.40
C VAL A 100 -1.86 -7.98 -12.50
N MET A 101 -2.10 -6.73 -12.11
CA MET A 101 -1.18 -5.95 -11.27
C MET A 101 -1.81 -5.51 -9.94
N THR A 102 -3.13 -5.57 -9.81
CA THR A 102 -3.87 -5.12 -8.62
C THR A 102 -5.18 -5.89 -8.42
N CYS A 103 -5.67 -5.91 -7.18
CA CYS A 103 -6.99 -6.37 -6.79
C CYS A 103 -7.44 -5.65 -5.50
N ALA A 104 -8.74 -5.44 -5.33
CA ALA A 104 -9.34 -4.88 -4.12
C ALA A 104 -10.72 -5.50 -3.86
#